data_AF-A0A7S3MSK0-F1
#
_entry.id   AF-A0A7S3MSK0-F1
#
_cell.length_a   1.000
_cell.length_b   1.000
_cell.length_c   1.000
_cell.angle_alpha   90.00
_cell.angle_beta   90.00
_cell.angle_gamma   90.00
#
_symmetry.space_group_name_H-M   'P 1'
#
loop_
_entity.id
_entity.type
_entity.pdbx_description
1 polymer ?
#
loop_
_entity_poly.entity_id
_entity_poly.type
_entity_poly.pdbx_seq_one_letter_code
_entity_poly.pdbx_strand_id
1 'polypeptide(L)'
;GISDYLVGKNFSTLVKLVYFELKGVLVIGTKITHKKKNKSLVLINPGNYVLAKSDKLFVIANDQATADLIENFVPKCKPFAESSSFRLEELRKAFVDSYYEINSSLSENESKNYFEIWKENLNGVFAGHVLVWGTPENFAELIEVVRAYSSKPVCLVCNQHPNYQWEKLKSTYSSIYYFKGSFLNLQELYNSAIVDSYGVLVLPTSDKDAYSSDSNSALIARLVQNYFPKVKLLVDLHDESYIKFIGGCPEGKFKQLPKFMWPKFLSGECFFSSALDSLVCQVFYNPNLTGFLEKLVDLSQKSNLENSKIRSIEVPSTIPDGISYSELFDNLLELDSSVIPLALVSNSLDSFEQVVLTNPLPSTQVFPGDYILCIGEPLEIHGPSETPSLESQQSRNNEVQLLESLKLKFESYEKLQIEIQKRNKALKNLQKAVQSLCEEYKEALKHN
;
A
#
# COMPACT_ATOMS: atom_id res chain seq x y z
N GLY A 1 -7.37 -17.16 26.48
CA GLY A 1 -8.22 -16.27 27.29
C GLY A 1 -7.39 -15.10 27.82
N ILE A 2 -7.87 -14.35 28.82
CA ILE A 2 -7.14 -13.25 29.45
C ILE A 2 -6.77 -13.64 30.90
N SER A 3 -5.52 -13.40 31.33
CA SER A 3 -5.11 -13.67 32.72
C SER A 3 -5.83 -12.76 33.72
N ASP A 4 -5.98 -13.23 34.96
CA ASP A 4 -6.63 -12.42 36.01
C ASP A 4 -5.87 -11.13 36.31
N TYR A 5 -4.55 -11.12 36.10
CA TYR A 5 -3.71 -9.94 36.26
C TYR A 5 -4.06 -8.80 35.28
N LEU A 6 -4.47 -9.17 34.07
CA LEU A 6 -4.77 -8.22 32.99
C LEU A 6 -6.19 -7.67 33.05
N VAL A 7 -7.08 -8.29 33.84
CA VAL A 7 -8.46 -7.81 34.04
C VAL A 7 -8.44 -6.46 34.76
N GLY A 8 -9.22 -5.50 34.25
CA GLY A 8 -9.29 -4.15 34.80
C GLY A 8 -8.18 -3.21 34.32
N LYS A 9 -7.24 -3.68 33.50
CA LYS A 9 -6.25 -2.81 32.84
C LYS A 9 -6.78 -2.27 31.51
N ASN A 10 -6.22 -1.14 31.10
CA ASN A 10 -6.48 -0.58 29.78
C ASN A 10 -5.87 -1.46 28.68
N PHE A 11 -6.47 -1.43 27.50
CA PHE A 11 -6.02 -2.19 26.33
C PHE A 11 -4.57 -1.83 25.93
N SER A 12 -4.20 -0.55 25.89
CA SER A 12 -2.83 -0.13 25.57
C SER A 12 -1.80 -0.69 26.55
N THR A 13 -2.12 -0.74 27.85
CA THR A 13 -1.26 -1.35 28.88
C THR A 13 -1.09 -2.85 28.65
N LEU A 14 -2.15 -3.57 28.26
CA LEU A 14 -2.07 -4.97 27.87
C LEU A 14 -1.12 -5.16 26.68
N VAL A 15 -1.31 -4.37 25.61
CA VAL A 15 -0.49 -4.45 24.39
C VAL A 15 0.99 -4.26 24.73
N LYS A 16 1.33 -3.22 25.52
CA LYS A 16 2.68 -2.98 26.03
C LYS A 16 3.19 -4.21 26.78
N LEU A 17 2.56 -4.60 27.89
CA LEU A 17 3.05 -5.69 28.74
C LEU A 17 3.25 -7.00 27.98
N VAL A 18 2.30 -7.39 27.15
CA VAL A 18 2.34 -8.65 26.40
C VAL A 18 3.45 -8.63 25.34
N TYR A 19 3.59 -7.54 24.58
CA TYR A 19 4.59 -7.45 23.52
C TYR A 19 6.02 -7.55 24.07
N PHE A 20 6.32 -6.80 25.13
CA PHE A 20 7.66 -6.76 25.72
C PHE A 20 7.99 -8.04 26.50
N GLU A 21 7.07 -8.55 27.33
CA GLU A 21 7.38 -9.68 28.22
C GLU A 21 7.21 -11.05 27.57
N LEU A 22 6.31 -11.18 26.58
CA LEU A 22 6.13 -12.41 25.80
C LEU A 22 6.90 -12.40 24.47
N LYS A 23 7.88 -11.49 24.33
CA LYS A 23 8.86 -11.43 23.24
C LYS A 23 8.22 -11.42 21.84
N GLY A 24 7.39 -10.43 21.56
CA GLY A 24 6.80 -10.26 20.22
C GLY A 24 5.47 -10.99 20.06
N VAL A 25 4.68 -11.14 21.11
CA VAL A 25 3.25 -11.44 20.98
C VAL A 25 2.51 -10.11 20.83
N LEU A 26 1.85 -9.89 19.70
CA LEU A 26 1.20 -8.61 19.41
C LEU A 26 -0.31 -8.73 19.51
N VAL A 27 -0.90 -8.00 20.46
CA VAL A 27 -2.35 -7.90 20.61
C VAL A 27 -2.85 -6.71 19.78
N ILE A 28 -3.84 -6.94 18.90
CA ILE A 28 -4.32 -5.91 17.95
C ILE A 28 -5.80 -5.54 18.14
N GLY A 29 -6.56 -6.38 18.84
CA GLY A 29 -7.96 -6.11 19.12
C GLY A 29 -8.56 -7.03 20.17
N THR A 30 -9.84 -6.82 20.45
CA THR A 30 -10.61 -7.62 21.41
C THR A 30 -12.04 -7.83 20.94
N LYS A 31 -12.63 -8.97 21.30
CA LYS A 31 -14.04 -9.27 21.16
C LYS A 31 -14.70 -9.23 22.54
N ILE A 32 -15.67 -8.33 22.68
CA ILE A 32 -16.46 -8.12 23.88
C ILE A 32 -17.78 -8.87 23.72
N THR A 33 -18.24 -9.54 24.79
CA THR A 33 -19.55 -10.22 24.81
C THR A 33 -20.46 -9.58 25.86
N HIS A 34 -21.52 -8.90 25.41
CA HIS A 34 -22.50 -8.31 26.33
C HIS A 34 -23.54 -9.35 26.77
N LYS A 35 -23.37 -9.90 27.98
CA LYS A 35 -24.27 -10.92 28.58
C LYS A 35 -25.76 -10.55 28.51
N LYS A 36 -26.12 -9.27 28.64
CA LYS A 36 -27.52 -8.82 28.67
C LYS A 36 -28.19 -8.72 27.29
N LYS A 37 -27.42 -8.51 26.21
CA LYS A 37 -27.97 -8.27 24.87
C LYS A 37 -27.73 -9.43 23.89
N ASN A 38 -27.00 -10.46 24.32
CA ASN A 38 -26.47 -11.53 23.47
C ASN A 38 -25.80 -11.00 22.19
N LYS A 39 -25.19 -9.81 22.28
CA LYS A 39 -24.47 -9.15 21.19
C LYS A 39 -22.98 -9.20 21.52
N SER A 40 -22.19 -9.58 20.53
CA SER A 40 -20.74 -9.45 20.60
C SER A 40 -20.27 -8.33 19.70
N LEU A 41 -19.26 -7.60 20.16
CA LEU A 41 -18.64 -6.50 19.43
C LEU A 41 -17.15 -6.78 19.30
N VAL A 42 -16.62 -6.71 18.07
CA VAL A 42 -15.17 -6.72 17.82
C VAL A 42 -14.70 -5.28 17.85
N LEU A 43 -13.60 -5.00 18.55
CA LEU A 43 -12.94 -3.70 18.58
C LEU A 43 -11.48 -3.85 18.17
N ILE A 44 -11.01 -2.96 17.31
CA ILE A 44 -9.61 -2.93 16.86
C ILE A 44 -8.93 -1.72 17.51
N ASN A 45 -7.82 -1.94 18.22
CA ASN A 45 -7.13 -0.90 19.01
C ASN A 45 -8.09 0.01 19.83
N PRO A 46 -8.88 -0.56 20.77
CA PRO A 46 -9.78 0.24 21.58
C PRO A 46 -9.03 0.98 22.68
N GLY A 47 -8.69 2.26 22.46
CA GLY A 47 -7.74 3.03 23.27
C GLY A 47 -7.92 2.90 24.79
N ASN A 48 -8.95 3.52 25.36
CA ASN A 48 -9.20 3.53 26.81
C ASN A 48 -10.12 2.38 27.29
N TYR A 49 -10.24 1.31 26.51
CA TYR A 49 -11.09 0.18 26.90
C TYR A 49 -10.46 -0.61 28.04
N VAL A 50 -11.25 -0.84 29.09
CA VAL A 50 -10.87 -1.64 30.25
C VAL A 50 -11.25 -3.09 30.04
N LEU A 51 -10.27 -3.98 30.13
CA LEU A 51 -10.42 -5.39 29.83
C LEU A 51 -11.29 -6.12 30.85
N ALA A 52 -12.21 -6.95 30.36
CA ALA A 52 -13.00 -7.87 31.17
C ALA A 52 -12.50 -9.31 31.01
N LYS A 53 -12.68 -10.13 32.06
CA LYS A 53 -12.29 -11.55 32.04
C LYS A 53 -12.94 -12.36 30.90
N SER A 54 -14.13 -11.94 30.45
CA SER A 54 -14.89 -12.60 29.38
C SER A 54 -14.43 -12.24 27.97
N ASP A 55 -13.51 -11.29 27.83
CA ASP A 55 -13.08 -10.81 26.53
C ASP A 55 -12.16 -11.83 25.84
N LYS A 56 -12.18 -11.80 24.51
CA LYS A 56 -11.30 -12.63 23.68
C LYS A 56 -10.37 -11.73 22.88
N LEU A 57 -9.07 -11.99 22.91
CA LEU A 57 -8.08 -11.16 22.24
C LEU A 57 -7.84 -11.65 20.81
N PHE A 58 -7.55 -10.70 19.92
CA PHE A 58 -6.96 -10.97 18.60
C PHE A 58 -5.46 -10.72 18.67
N VAL A 59 -4.68 -11.73 18.31
CA VAL A 59 -3.25 -11.78 18.58
C VAL A 59 -2.49 -12.27 17.34
N ILE A 60 -1.35 -11.64 17.05
CA ILE A 60 -0.34 -12.11 16.11
C ILE A 60 0.79 -12.73 16.93
N ALA A 61 1.06 -14.01 16.70
CA ALA A 61 2.09 -14.79 17.36
C ALA A 61 2.63 -15.86 16.40
N ASN A 62 3.79 -16.43 16.72
CA ASN A 62 4.41 -17.48 15.90
C ASN A 62 3.62 -18.79 15.91
N ASP A 63 2.97 -19.11 17.03
CA ASP A 63 2.17 -20.30 17.21
C ASP A 63 1.12 -20.12 18.31
N GLN A 64 0.17 -21.08 18.38
CA GLN A 64 -0.90 -21.09 19.37
C GLN A 64 -0.38 -21.19 20.81
N ALA A 65 0.66 -21.99 21.06
CA ALA A 65 1.20 -22.19 22.40
C ALA A 65 1.75 -20.88 22.98
N THR A 66 2.38 -20.07 22.12
CA THR A 66 2.91 -18.76 22.46
C THR A 66 1.78 -17.76 22.72
N ALA A 67 0.69 -17.81 21.96
CA ALA A 67 -0.50 -17.00 22.22
C ALA A 67 -1.19 -17.38 23.56
N ASP A 68 -1.24 -18.67 23.89
CA ASP A 68 -1.86 -19.18 25.12
C ASP A 68 -1.14 -18.73 26.40
N LEU A 69 0.13 -18.29 26.30
CA LEU A 69 0.86 -17.70 27.42
C LEU A 69 0.17 -16.46 28.02
N ILE A 70 -0.64 -15.74 27.23
CA ILE A 70 -1.40 -14.58 27.72
C ILE A 70 -2.39 -14.97 28.83
N GLU A 71 -2.95 -16.17 28.78
CA GLU A 71 -3.97 -16.61 29.75
C GLU A 71 -3.40 -16.81 31.15
N ASN A 72 -2.12 -17.19 31.23
CA ASN A 72 -1.39 -17.39 32.48
C ASN A 72 -0.38 -16.27 32.75
N PHE A 73 -0.52 -15.13 32.06
CA PHE A 73 0.43 -14.04 32.13
C PHE A 73 0.48 -13.42 33.53
N VAL A 74 1.67 -13.42 34.12
CA VAL A 74 2.04 -12.69 35.34
C VAL A 74 3.32 -11.94 35.03
N PRO A 75 3.36 -10.62 35.21
CA PRO A 75 4.51 -9.83 34.79
C PRO A 75 5.75 -10.17 35.61
N LYS A 76 6.90 -10.22 34.95
CA LYS A 76 8.20 -10.49 35.57
C LYS A 76 8.99 -9.22 35.88
N CYS A 77 8.67 -8.08 35.25
CA CYS A 77 9.51 -6.89 35.26
C CYS A 77 8.88 -5.66 35.97
N LYS A 78 9.76 -4.75 36.39
CA LYS A 78 9.45 -3.42 36.94
C LYS A 78 8.99 -2.45 35.82
N PRO A 79 8.30 -1.34 36.16
CA PRO A 79 7.79 -0.38 35.19
C PRO A 79 8.86 0.12 34.22
N PHE A 80 8.45 0.28 32.95
CA PHE A 80 9.27 0.85 31.87
C PHE A 80 9.63 2.31 32.18
N ALA A 81 10.79 2.76 31.69
CA ALA A 81 11.19 4.16 31.78
C ALA A 81 10.27 5.03 30.92
N GLU A 82 9.94 6.24 31.38
CA GLU A 82 9.12 7.20 30.64
C GLU A 82 9.86 7.65 29.37
N SER A 83 9.13 7.76 28.24
CA SER A 83 9.72 8.27 27.00
C SER A 83 9.98 9.78 27.07
N SER A 84 10.98 10.22 26.30
CA SER A 84 11.30 11.64 26.14
C SER A 84 10.27 12.34 25.23
N SER A 85 9.65 13.42 25.71
CA SER A 85 8.61 14.18 25.00
C SER A 85 8.98 14.63 23.58
N PHE A 86 10.26 14.91 23.31
CA PHE A 86 10.75 15.35 22.00
C PHE A 86 10.48 14.33 20.88
N ARG A 87 10.54 13.03 21.18
CA ARG A 87 10.33 11.97 20.17
C ARG A 87 8.86 11.80 19.78
N LEU A 88 7.94 12.09 20.70
CA LEU A 88 6.51 12.00 20.43
C LEU A 88 6.07 13.03 19.39
N GLU A 89 6.63 14.24 19.46
CA GLU A 89 6.29 15.32 18.52
C GLU A 89 6.74 15.03 17.09
N GLU A 90 7.95 14.48 16.92
CA GLU A 90 8.44 14.06 15.61
C GLU A 90 7.59 12.93 15.01
N LEU A 91 7.09 12.00 15.84
CA LEU A 91 6.17 10.97 15.40
C LEU A 91 4.79 11.55 15.01
N ARG A 92 4.25 12.50 15.80
CA ARG A 92 3.02 13.22 15.43
C ARG A 92 3.18 13.91 14.09
N LYS A 93 4.31 14.60 13.90
CA LYS A 93 4.64 15.25 12.63
C LYS A 93 4.74 14.24 11.49
N ALA A 94 5.36 13.07 11.70
CA ALA A 94 5.41 12.01 10.68
C ALA A 94 4.01 11.53 10.26
N PHE A 95 3.06 11.46 11.20
CA PHE A 95 1.67 11.21 10.86
C PHE A 95 1.08 12.34 10.02
N VAL A 96 1.24 13.61 10.40
CA VAL A 96 0.76 14.77 9.62
C VAL A 96 1.38 14.79 8.22
N ASP A 97 2.68 14.56 8.09
CA ASP A 97 3.38 14.52 6.81
C ASP A 97 2.92 13.33 5.94
N SER A 98 2.47 12.23 6.56
CA SER A 98 1.84 11.11 5.84
C SER A 98 0.47 11.48 5.23
N TYR A 99 -0.22 12.47 5.81
CA TYR A 99 -1.39 13.13 5.21
C TYR A 99 -0.94 14.08 4.11
N TYR A 100 -0.34 13.54 3.04
CA TYR A 100 -0.02 14.32 1.85
C TYR A 100 -1.31 14.96 1.30
N GLU A 101 -1.47 16.26 1.54
CA GLU A 101 -2.51 17.08 0.95
C GLU A 101 -2.38 17.12 -0.57
N ILE A 102 -3.54 17.17 -1.21
CA ILE A 102 -3.71 17.25 -2.65
C ILE A 102 -3.18 18.61 -3.11
N ASN A 103 -1.93 18.66 -3.56
CA ASN A 103 -1.51 19.63 -4.57
C ASN A 103 -1.86 19.06 -5.96
N SER A 104 -3.12 18.72 -6.20
CA SER A 104 -3.56 18.53 -7.58
C SER A 104 -3.67 19.92 -8.18
N SER A 105 -2.67 20.29 -8.97
CA SER A 105 -2.75 21.38 -9.93
C SER A 105 -3.73 21.06 -11.07
N LEU A 106 -4.84 20.39 -10.78
CA LEU A 106 -5.95 20.22 -11.71
C LEU A 106 -6.71 21.54 -11.71
N SER A 107 -6.20 22.48 -12.50
CA SER A 107 -6.87 23.74 -12.79
C SER A 107 -8.14 23.48 -13.61
N GLU A 108 -9.27 23.99 -13.09
CA GLU A 108 -10.51 24.44 -13.77
C GLU A 108 -11.23 23.54 -14.80
N ASN A 109 -10.80 22.30 -15.08
CA ASN A 109 -11.47 21.38 -16.01
C ASN A 109 -12.23 20.23 -15.30
N GLU A 110 -12.92 20.52 -14.19
CA GLU A 110 -13.70 19.55 -13.40
C GLU A 110 -14.78 18.81 -14.20
N SER A 111 -15.17 19.30 -15.39
CA SER A 111 -16.21 18.66 -16.20
C SER A 111 -15.74 17.44 -17.01
N LYS A 112 -14.43 17.30 -17.30
CA LYS A 112 -13.92 16.20 -18.14
C LYS A 112 -13.33 15.09 -17.28
N ASN A 113 -14.05 13.99 -17.15
CA ASN A 113 -13.63 12.82 -16.37
C ASN A 113 -13.37 11.56 -17.23
N TYR A 114 -13.31 11.73 -18.55
CA TYR A 114 -13.06 10.68 -19.54
C TYR A 114 -12.00 11.17 -20.52
N PHE A 115 -10.97 10.35 -20.76
CA PHE A 115 -9.85 10.67 -21.63
C PHE A 115 -9.53 9.49 -22.53
N GLU A 116 -9.22 9.74 -23.80
CA GLU A 116 -8.74 8.73 -24.73
C GLU A 116 -7.23 8.82 -24.85
N ILE A 117 -6.49 7.99 -24.10
CA ILE A 117 -5.04 8.15 -23.92
C ILE A 117 -4.22 7.80 -25.17
N TRP A 118 -4.82 7.18 -26.18
CA TRP A 118 -4.19 7.04 -27.51
C TRP A 118 -4.26 8.33 -28.35
N LYS A 119 -5.10 9.31 -27.98
CA LYS A 119 -5.19 10.63 -28.61
C LYS A 119 -4.58 11.72 -27.75
N GLU A 120 -4.76 11.61 -26.44
CA GLU A 120 -4.44 12.66 -25.47
C GLU A 120 -3.20 12.25 -24.66
N ASN A 121 -2.26 13.18 -24.51
CA ASN A 121 -1.12 13.02 -23.62
C ASN A 121 -1.41 13.76 -22.30
N LEU A 122 -1.49 13.01 -21.21
CA LEU A 122 -1.86 13.53 -19.88
C LEU A 122 -0.66 13.91 -19.01
N ASN A 123 0.58 13.77 -19.51
CA ASN A 123 1.78 14.20 -18.80
C ASN A 123 1.72 15.71 -18.50
N GLY A 124 2.01 16.09 -17.26
CA GLY A 124 1.88 17.47 -16.76
C GLY A 124 0.45 17.92 -16.48
N VAL A 125 -0.57 17.13 -16.83
CA VAL A 125 -1.97 17.37 -16.45
C VAL A 125 -2.32 16.63 -15.17
N PHE A 126 -1.90 15.36 -15.07
CA PHE A 126 -2.11 14.52 -13.89
C PHE A 126 -0.80 14.29 -13.15
N ALA A 127 -0.84 14.38 -11.83
CA ALA A 127 0.25 14.04 -10.92
C ALA A 127 -0.31 13.53 -9.58
N GLY A 128 0.42 12.63 -8.94
CA GLY A 128 0.05 12.03 -7.65
C GLY A 128 -1.22 11.16 -7.68
N HIS A 129 -1.71 10.81 -8.87
CA HIS A 129 -2.87 9.94 -9.07
C HIS A 129 -2.51 8.46 -8.94
N VAL A 130 -3.50 7.64 -8.59
CA VAL A 130 -3.39 6.18 -8.62
C VAL A 130 -3.91 5.69 -9.95
N LEU A 131 -3.09 4.97 -10.71
CA LEU A 131 -3.51 4.32 -11.95
C LEU A 131 -4.00 2.91 -11.62
N VAL A 132 -5.20 2.55 -12.09
CA VAL A 132 -5.77 1.20 -11.89
C VAL A 132 -6.04 0.58 -13.25
N TRP A 133 -5.30 -0.47 -13.60
CA TRP A 133 -5.64 -1.31 -14.75
C TRP A 133 -6.67 -2.35 -14.34
N GLY A 134 -7.84 -2.35 -14.98
CA GLY A 134 -8.91 -3.28 -14.65
C GLY A 134 -10.23 -2.99 -15.36
N THR A 135 -11.32 -3.50 -14.79
CA THR A 135 -12.68 -3.29 -15.29
C THR A 135 -13.49 -2.42 -14.31
N PRO A 136 -14.59 -1.78 -14.76
CA PRO A 136 -15.46 -0.99 -13.89
C PRO A 136 -16.02 -1.77 -12.68
N GLU A 137 -16.25 -3.08 -12.83
CA GLU A 137 -16.75 -3.97 -11.77
C GLU A 137 -15.75 -4.04 -10.61
N ASN A 138 -14.49 -4.42 -10.90
CA ASN A 138 -13.45 -4.53 -9.89
C ASN A 138 -13.10 -3.15 -9.29
N PHE A 139 -13.23 -2.09 -10.10
CA PHE A 139 -12.98 -0.72 -9.66
C PHE A 139 -13.99 -0.23 -8.62
N ALA A 140 -15.24 -0.69 -8.68
CA ALA A 140 -16.31 -0.27 -7.77
C ALA A 140 -16.01 -0.67 -6.31
N GLU A 141 -15.57 -1.90 -6.09
CA GLU A 141 -15.25 -2.42 -4.75
C GLU A 141 -13.99 -1.75 -4.20
N LEU A 142 -12.99 -1.55 -5.06
CA LEU A 142 -11.74 -0.88 -4.69
C LEU A 142 -11.98 0.56 -4.26
N ILE A 143 -12.76 1.34 -5.02
CA ILE A 143 -12.90 2.77 -4.78
C ILE A 143 -13.62 3.07 -3.47
N GLU A 144 -14.57 2.22 -3.06
CA GLU A 144 -15.26 2.32 -1.78
C GLU A 144 -14.25 2.29 -0.62
N VAL A 145 -13.33 1.32 -0.64
CA VAL A 145 -12.28 1.18 0.37
C VAL A 145 -11.24 2.29 0.25
N VAL A 146 -10.75 2.59 -0.95
CA VAL A 146 -9.71 3.61 -1.16
C VAL A 146 -10.17 4.97 -0.66
N ARG A 147 -11.44 5.33 -0.87
CA ARG A 147 -12.00 6.62 -0.44
C ARG A 147 -12.12 6.75 1.07
N ALA A 148 -12.15 5.65 1.81
CA ALA A 148 -12.08 5.68 3.27
C ALA A 148 -10.69 6.10 3.79
N TYR A 149 -9.64 5.91 3.00
CA TYR A 149 -8.24 6.16 3.40
C TYR A 149 -7.58 7.34 2.68
N SER A 150 -8.03 7.66 1.47
CA SER A 150 -7.34 8.57 0.56
C SER A 150 -8.29 9.33 -0.37
N SER A 151 -8.06 10.63 -0.48
CA SER A 151 -8.72 11.53 -1.43
C SER A 151 -7.96 11.66 -2.76
N LYS A 152 -6.82 10.96 -2.94
CA LYS A 152 -6.02 11.04 -4.16
C LYS A 152 -6.86 10.73 -5.42
N PRO A 153 -6.59 11.41 -6.55
CA PRO A 153 -7.21 11.07 -7.82
C PRO A 153 -6.99 9.59 -8.17
N VAL A 154 -8.03 8.89 -8.62
CA VAL A 154 -7.93 7.49 -9.05
C VAL A 154 -8.40 7.37 -10.49
N CYS A 155 -7.53 6.86 -11.35
CA CYS A 155 -7.76 6.78 -12.78
C CYS A 155 -7.90 5.31 -13.19
N LEU A 156 -9.11 4.90 -13.56
CA LEU A 156 -9.37 3.58 -14.14
C LEU A 156 -8.90 3.58 -15.59
N VAL A 157 -7.99 2.67 -15.94
CA VAL A 157 -7.54 2.45 -17.31
C VAL A 157 -8.13 1.16 -17.85
N CYS A 158 -8.89 1.29 -18.94
CA CYS A 158 -9.59 0.18 -19.56
C CYS A 158 -9.73 0.42 -21.07
N ASN A 159 -9.65 -0.64 -21.88
CA ASN A 159 -9.79 -0.50 -23.33
C ASN A 159 -11.26 -0.34 -23.78
N GLN A 160 -12.21 -0.72 -22.92
CA GLN A 160 -13.63 -0.65 -23.21
C GLN A 160 -14.17 0.77 -23.05
N HIS A 161 -15.33 1.06 -23.62
CA HIS A 161 -16.02 2.32 -23.34
C HIS A 161 -16.63 2.28 -21.93
N PRO A 162 -16.75 3.45 -21.25
CA PRO A 162 -17.48 3.55 -20.01
C PRO A 162 -18.88 2.93 -20.13
N ASN A 163 -19.21 2.07 -19.18
CA ASN A 163 -20.50 1.41 -19.11
C ASN A 163 -21.41 2.08 -18.05
N TYR A 164 -22.61 1.55 -17.85
CA TYR A 164 -23.54 2.05 -16.84
C TYR A 164 -22.96 2.04 -15.41
N GLN A 165 -22.11 1.06 -15.08
CA GLN A 165 -21.49 1.00 -13.77
C GLN A 165 -20.51 2.16 -13.55
N TRP A 166 -19.73 2.53 -14.57
CA TRP A 166 -18.88 3.72 -14.51
C TRP A 166 -19.69 4.98 -14.23
N GLU A 167 -20.80 5.20 -14.95
CA GLU A 167 -21.64 6.39 -14.73
C GLU A 167 -22.19 6.44 -13.30
N LYS A 168 -22.55 5.28 -12.72
CA LYS A 168 -22.93 5.19 -11.31
C LYS A 168 -21.77 5.60 -10.39
N LEU A 169 -20.56 5.06 -10.60
CA LEU A 169 -19.39 5.40 -9.79
C LEU A 169 -19.05 6.89 -9.88
N LYS A 170 -19.09 7.45 -11.09
CA LYS A 170 -18.88 8.87 -11.36
C LYS A 170 -19.85 9.75 -10.58
N SER A 171 -21.11 9.34 -10.45
CA SER A 171 -22.11 10.09 -9.69
C SER A 171 -21.91 10.02 -8.17
N THR A 172 -21.24 8.97 -7.67
CA THR A 172 -21.07 8.69 -6.24
C THR A 172 -19.76 9.26 -5.69
N TYR A 173 -18.66 9.17 -6.44
CA TYR A 173 -17.32 9.47 -5.95
C TYR A 173 -16.68 10.62 -6.72
N SER A 174 -16.02 11.52 -6.00
CA SER A 174 -15.22 12.59 -6.57
C SER A 174 -13.80 12.12 -6.95
N SER A 175 -13.14 12.91 -7.80
CA SER A 175 -11.74 12.71 -8.20
C SER A 175 -11.46 11.32 -8.78
N ILE A 176 -12.41 10.77 -9.53
CA ILE A 176 -12.22 9.56 -10.33
C ILE A 176 -12.26 9.88 -11.82
N TYR A 177 -11.39 9.22 -12.58
CA TYR A 177 -11.19 9.48 -14.00
C TYR A 177 -11.16 8.17 -14.79
N TYR A 178 -11.69 8.20 -16.01
CA TYR A 178 -11.67 7.06 -16.93
C TYR A 178 -10.70 7.32 -18.06
N PHE A 179 -9.68 6.48 -18.18
CA PHE A 179 -8.72 6.52 -19.26
C PHE A 179 -9.01 5.36 -20.20
N LYS A 180 -9.61 5.67 -21.35
CA LYS A 180 -9.80 4.66 -22.38
C LYS A 180 -8.47 4.41 -23.07
N GLY A 181 -7.97 3.18 -23.00
CA GLY A 181 -6.73 2.73 -23.64
C GLY A 181 -6.20 1.41 -23.07
N SER A 182 -4.98 1.05 -23.46
CA SER A 182 -4.30 -0.18 -23.04
C SER A 182 -2.90 0.06 -22.50
N PHE A 183 -2.62 -0.48 -21.31
CA PHE A 183 -1.27 -0.49 -20.74
C PHE A 183 -0.30 -1.45 -21.45
N LEU A 184 -0.81 -2.31 -22.35
CA LEU A 184 0.05 -3.11 -23.23
C LEU A 184 0.70 -2.25 -24.33
N ASN A 185 0.13 -1.08 -24.63
CA ASN A 185 0.74 -0.11 -25.54
C ASN A 185 1.61 0.87 -24.74
N LEU A 186 2.92 0.84 -24.97
CA LEU A 186 3.88 1.68 -24.26
C LEU A 186 3.61 3.18 -24.42
N GLN A 187 3.12 3.63 -25.58
CA GLN A 187 2.80 5.04 -25.82
C GLN A 187 1.58 5.48 -24.99
N GLU A 188 0.56 4.64 -24.92
CA GLU A 188 -0.64 4.90 -24.11
C GLU A 188 -0.32 4.86 -22.61
N LEU A 189 0.50 3.89 -22.19
CA LEU A 189 1.04 3.82 -20.83
C LEU A 189 1.81 5.11 -20.48
N TYR A 190 2.68 5.60 -21.36
CA TYR A 190 3.37 6.87 -21.18
C TYR A 190 2.39 8.07 -21.13
N ASN A 191 1.43 8.11 -22.05
CA ASN A 191 0.42 9.17 -22.12
C ASN A 191 -0.49 9.22 -20.89
N SER A 192 -0.58 8.15 -20.09
CA SER A 192 -1.35 8.10 -18.84
C SER A 192 -0.72 8.88 -17.66
N ALA A 193 0.40 9.57 -17.90
CA ALA A 193 1.20 10.25 -16.88
C ALA A 193 1.72 9.31 -15.79
N ILE A 194 2.07 8.08 -16.16
CA ILE A 194 2.54 7.05 -15.23
C ILE A 194 3.76 7.48 -14.40
N VAL A 195 4.66 8.30 -14.97
CA VAL A 195 5.88 8.75 -14.27
C VAL A 195 5.56 9.64 -13.07
N ASP A 196 4.52 10.44 -13.17
CA ASP A 196 4.07 11.35 -12.12
C ASP A 196 2.97 10.74 -11.24
N SER A 197 2.60 9.48 -11.47
CA SER A 197 1.61 8.78 -10.66
C SER A 197 2.15 8.44 -9.25
N TYR A 198 1.25 8.34 -8.28
CA TYR A 198 1.57 7.83 -6.94
C TYR A 198 1.93 6.33 -6.98
N GLY A 199 1.25 5.59 -7.84
CA GLY A 199 1.47 4.16 -8.04
C GLY A 199 0.47 3.57 -9.01
N VAL A 200 0.77 2.35 -9.45
CA VAL A 200 -0.03 1.58 -10.39
C VAL A 200 -0.53 0.31 -9.72
N LEU A 201 -1.83 0.07 -9.81
CA LEU A 201 -2.48 -1.18 -9.42
C LEU A 201 -2.90 -1.93 -10.68
N VAL A 202 -2.47 -3.19 -10.79
CA VAL A 202 -2.82 -4.07 -11.90
C VAL A 202 -3.71 -5.18 -11.38
N LEU A 203 -5.00 -5.11 -11.73
CA LEU A 203 -6.00 -6.10 -11.37
C LEU A 203 -6.10 -7.16 -12.48
N PRO A 204 -6.39 -8.42 -12.13
CA PRO A 204 -6.63 -9.47 -13.11
C PRO A 204 -7.86 -9.12 -13.97
N THR A 205 -7.71 -9.32 -15.28
CA THR A 205 -8.78 -9.08 -16.26
C THR A 205 -9.16 -10.39 -16.94
N SER A 206 -10.44 -10.73 -16.95
CA SER A 206 -10.96 -11.89 -17.67
C SER A 206 -11.15 -11.58 -19.16
N ASP A 207 -10.05 -11.37 -19.88
CA ASP A 207 -10.10 -11.24 -21.34
C ASP A 207 -10.28 -12.63 -21.96
N LYS A 208 -11.29 -12.77 -22.82
CA LYS A 208 -11.60 -14.05 -23.51
C LYS A 208 -10.45 -14.55 -24.38
N ASP A 209 -9.62 -13.62 -24.86
CA ASP A 209 -8.48 -13.91 -25.74
C ASP A 209 -7.17 -14.11 -24.97
N ALA A 210 -7.17 -13.93 -23.65
CA ALA A 210 -5.98 -14.14 -22.83
C ALA A 210 -5.75 -15.64 -22.58
N TYR A 211 -4.49 -16.05 -22.64
CA TYR A 211 -4.09 -17.43 -22.34
C TYR A 211 -4.40 -17.82 -20.88
N SER A 212 -4.33 -16.85 -19.99
CA SER A 212 -4.74 -16.93 -18.59
C SER A 212 -5.17 -15.55 -18.08
N SER A 213 -5.91 -15.51 -16.97
CA SER A 213 -6.29 -14.26 -16.28
C SER A 213 -5.11 -13.37 -15.91
N ASP A 214 -3.94 -13.97 -15.66
CA ASP A 214 -2.74 -13.28 -15.18
C ASP A 214 -1.74 -12.93 -16.28
N SER A 215 -1.96 -13.42 -17.51
CA SER A 215 -1.03 -13.19 -18.63
C SER A 215 -0.85 -11.69 -18.91
N ASN A 216 -1.96 -10.95 -18.99
CA ASN A 216 -1.91 -9.50 -19.22
C ASN A 216 -1.33 -8.76 -18.00
N SER A 217 -1.71 -9.15 -16.78
CA SER A 217 -1.19 -8.56 -15.55
C SER A 217 0.33 -8.68 -15.48
N ALA A 218 0.86 -9.87 -15.77
CA ALA A 218 2.29 -10.13 -15.77
C ALA A 218 3.04 -9.33 -16.85
N LEU A 219 2.47 -9.21 -18.05
CA LEU A 219 3.05 -8.42 -19.13
C LEU A 219 3.09 -6.93 -18.80
N ILE A 220 1.99 -6.37 -18.29
CA ILE A 220 1.90 -4.96 -17.88
C ILE A 220 2.91 -4.69 -16.77
N ALA A 221 2.95 -5.54 -15.74
CA ALA A 221 3.92 -5.43 -14.66
C ALA A 221 5.36 -5.37 -15.19
N ARG A 222 5.67 -6.23 -16.17
CA ARG A 222 7.00 -6.26 -16.78
C ARG A 222 7.30 -5.03 -17.62
N LEU A 223 6.31 -4.48 -18.33
CA LEU A 223 6.45 -3.21 -19.04
C LEU A 223 6.73 -2.06 -18.07
N VAL A 224 5.93 -1.94 -17.01
CA VAL A 224 6.09 -0.89 -15.99
C VAL A 224 7.48 -0.96 -15.35
N GLN A 225 7.91 -2.13 -14.89
CA GLN A 225 9.23 -2.27 -14.26
C GLN A 225 10.40 -1.97 -15.20
N ASN A 226 10.30 -2.37 -16.48
CA ASN A 226 11.40 -2.19 -17.42
C ASN A 226 11.54 -0.73 -17.89
N TYR A 227 10.42 -0.04 -18.10
CA TYR A 227 10.43 1.32 -18.66
C TYR A 227 10.26 2.43 -17.60
N PHE A 228 9.67 2.09 -16.45
CA PHE A 228 9.35 3.01 -15.37
C PHE A 228 9.74 2.42 -13.99
N PRO A 229 11.02 2.02 -13.77
CA PRO A 229 11.45 1.28 -12.58
C PRO A 229 11.29 2.03 -11.25
N LYS A 230 11.05 3.34 -11.27
CA LYS A 230 10.82 4.16 -10.07
C LYS A 230 9.34 4.23 -9.66
N VAL A 231 8.43 3.77 -10.52
CA VAL A 231 7.00 3.81 -10.27
C VAL A 231 6.61 2.64 -9.38
N LYS A 232 5.93 2.92 -8.26
CA LYS A 232 5.40 1.89 -7.37
C LYS A 232 4.34 1.07 -8.10
N LEU A 233 4.45 -0.24 -8.03
CA LEU A 233 3.57 -1.18 -8.72
C LEU A 233 3.05 -2.23 -7.74
N LEU A 234 1.75 -2.42 -7.71
CA LEU A 234 1.09 -3.54 -7.05
C LEU A 234 0.35 -4.36 -8.11
N VAL A 235 0.63 -5.66 -8.17
CA VAL A 235 0.02 -6.60 -9.10
C VAL A 235 -0.77 -7.64 -8.31
N ASP A 236 -2.03 -7.82 -8.65
CA ASP A 236 -2.82 -8.96 -8.18
C ASP A 236 -2.69 -10.12 -9.19
N LEU A 237 -2.31 -11.29 -8.69
CA LEU A 237 -2.18 -12.53 -9.45
C LEU A 237 -3.08 -13.60 -8.85
N HIS A 238 -3.80 -14.32 -9.69
CA HIS A 238 -4.58 -15.48 -9.27
C HIS A 238 -3.69 -16.72 -9.09
N ASP A 239 -2.81 -17.01 -10.07
CA ASP A 239 -1.84 -18.10 -10.02
C ASP A 239 -0.46 -17.60 -9.59
N GLU A 240 -0.03 -18.04 -8.40
CA GLU A 240 1.28 -17.75 -7.82
C GLU A 240 2.45 -18.12 -8.74
N SER A 241 2.26 -19.01 -9.71
CA SER A 241 3.29 -19.39 -10.67
C SER A 241 3.69 -18.24 -11.60
N TYR A 242 2.82 -17.23 -11.79
CA TYR A 242 3.07 -16.07 -12.65
C TYR A 242 4.02 -15.03 -12.05
N ILE A 243 4.29 -15.09 -10.73
CA ILE A 243 5.23 -14.17 -10.09
C ILE A 243 6.63 -14.19 -10.74
N LYS A 244 7.02 -15.30 -11.37
CA LYS A 244 8.29 -15.42 -12.10
C LYS A 244 8.40 -14.51 -13.33
N PHE A 245 7.28 -14.00 -13.83
CA PHE A 245 7.22 -13.15 -15.02
C PHE A 245 7.24 -11.64 -14.67
N ILE A 246 6.91 -11.27 -13.43
CA ILE A 246 6.90 -9.88 -12.96
C ILE A 246 8.25 -9.42 -12.40
N GLY A 247 9.36 -10.08 -12.75
CA GLY A 247 10.70 -9.71 -12.25
C GLY A 247 11.01 -10.18 -10.83
N GLY A 248 12.24 -9.91 -10.37
CA GLY A 248 12.68 -10.25 -9.02
C GLY A 248 12.71 -11.76 -8.70
N CYS A 249 12.81 -12.63 -9.72
CA CYS A 249 12.90 -14.07 -9.48
C CYS A 249 14.20 -14.39 -8.72
N PRO A 250 14.13 -15.07 -7.56
CA PRO A 250 15.32 -15.46 -6.85
C PRO A 250 16.16 -16.46 -7.65
N GLU A 251 17.49 -16.36 -7.52
CA GLU A 251 18.44 -17.19 -8.23
C GLU A 251 18.90 -18.41 -7.41
N GLY A 252 19.45 -19.41 -8.10
CA GLY A 252 20.05 -20.59 -7.47
C GLY A 252 19.10 -21.34 -6.53
N LYS A 253 19.58 -21.62 -5.31
CA LYS A 253 18.82 -22.37 -4.29
C LYS A 253 17.54 -21.66 -3.84
N PHE A 254 17.49 -20.33 -3.92
CA PHE A 254 16.36 -19.54 -3.46
C PHE A 254 15.14 -19.67 -4.40
N LYS A 255 15.33 -20.12 -5.64
CA LYS A 255 14.24 -20.41 -6.58
C LYS A 255 13.30 -21.53 -6.11
N GLN A 256 13.79 -22.41 -5.22
CA GLN A 256 13.03 -23.50 -4.63
C GLN A 256 12.18 -23.06 -3.43
N LEU A 257 12.39 -21.84 -2.92
CA LEU A 257 11.56 -21.32 -1.84
C LEU A 257 10.11 -21.13 -2.30
N PRO A 258 9.14 -21.23 -1.37
CA PRO A 258 7.75 -20.87 -1.63
C PRO A 258 7.60 -19.47 -2.21
N LYS A 259 6.57 -19.26 -3.04
CA LYS A 259 6.39 -18.00 -3.79
C LYS A 259 6.14 -16.79 -2.90
N PHE A 260 5.50 -16.99 -1.75
CA PHE A 260 5.33 -15.94 -0.74
C PHE A 260 6.66 -15.47 -0.09
N MET A 261 7.78 -16.18 -0.32
CA MET A 261 9.11 -15.75 0.12
C MET A 261 9.90 -15.06 -1.01
N TRP A 262 9.29 -14.83 -2.17
CA TRP A 262 9.97 -14.19 -3.29
C TRP A 262 9.96 -12.67 -3.12
N PRO A 263 10.99 -11.95 -3.62
CA PRO A 263 11.18 -10.51 -3.39
C PRO A 263 9.92 -9.67 -3.65
N LYS A 264 9.24 -9.87 -4.79
CA LYS A 264 8.04 -9.10 -5.17
C LYS A 264 6.85 -9.31 -4.24
N PHE A 265 6.74 -10.48 -3.61
CA PHE A 265 5.72 -10.71 -2.60
C PHE A 265 6.14 -10.08 -1.26
N LEU A 266 7.40 -10.26 -0.86
CA LEU A 266 7.95 -9.72 0.39
C LEU A 266 7.95 -8.18 0.43
N SER A 267 8.04 -7.53 -0.74
CA SER A 267 7.98 -6.07 -0.87
C SER A 267 6.56 -5.51 -0.91
N GLY A 268 5.54 -6.37 -0.95
CA GLY A 268 4.16 -5.94 -1.11
C GLY A 268 3.85 -5.39 -2.51
N GLU A 269 4.67 -5.71 -3.53
CA GLU A 269 4.39 -5.36 -4.93
C GLU A 269 3.54 -6.42 -5.65
N CYS A 270 3.32 -7.57 -5.01
CA CYS A 270 2.52 -8.66 -5.53
C CYS A 270 1.56 -9.18 -4.47
N PHE A 271 0.29 -9.31 -4.82
CA PHE A 271 -0.74 -9.95 -4.02
C PHE A 271 -1.20 -11.23 -4.74
N PHE A 272 -1.47 -12.28 -3.96
CA PHE A 272 -2.03 -13.52 -4.48
C PHE A 272 -3.48 -13.63 -4.05
N SER A 273 -4.40 -13.59 -5.01
CA SER A 273 -5.82 -13.82 -4.74
C SER A 273 -6.09 -15.20 -4.12
N SER A 274 -5.25 -16.20 -4.41
CA SER A 274 -5.28 -17.53 -3.76
C SER A 274 -5.06 -17.49 -2.24
N ALA A 275 -4.45 -16.44 -1.70
CA ALA A 275 -4.28 -16.28 -0.26
C ALA A 275 -5.64 -16.15 0.47
N LEU A 276 -6.69 -15.71 -0.24
CA LEU A 276 -8.05 -15.64 0.30
C LEU A 276 -8.66 -17.04 0.52
N ASP A 277 -8.26 -18.06 -0.23
CA ASP A 277 -8.70 -19.45 0.00
C ASP A 277 -8.16 -19.97 1.34
N SER A 278 -6.91 -19.63 1.66
CA SER A 278 -6.32 -19.94 2.97
C SER A 278 -7.06 -19.23 4.10
N LEU A 279 -7.55 -18.01 3.86
CA LEU A 279 -8.36 -17.27 4.82
C LEU A 279 -9.70 -17.98 5.10
N VAL A 280 -10.35 -18.58 4.11
CA VAL A 280 -11.59 -19.35 4.32
C VAL A 280 -11.37 -20.49 5.34
N CYS A 281 -10.26 -21.22 5.20
CA CYS A 281 -9.88 -22.25 6.17
C CYS A 281 -9.63 -21.67 7.57
N GLN A 282 -8.98 -20.51 7.68
CA GLN A 282 -8.75 -19.86 8.97
C GLN A 282 -10.06 -19.40 9.63
N VAL A 283 -11.00 -18.87 8.84
CA VAL A 283 -12.33 -18.46 9.31
C VAL A 283 -13.14 -19.64 9.84
N PHE A 284 -12.99 -20.83 9.26
CA PHE A 284 -13.64 -22.04 9.77
C PHE A 284 -13.23 -22.36 11.22
N TYR A 285 -11.95 -22.27 11.54
CA TYR A 285 -11.45 -22.50 12.91
C TYR A 285 -11.66 -21.29 13.84
N ASN A 286 -11.57 -20.08 13.29
CA ASN A 286 -11.69 -18.82 14.00
C ASN A 286 -12.79 -17.96 13.39
N PRO A 287 -14.08 -18.26 13.66
CA PRO A 287 -15.21 -17.55 13.02
C PRO A 287 -15.28 -16.05 13.37
N ASN A 288 -14.55 -15.61 14.40
CA ASN A 288 -14.46 -14.20 14.76
C ASN A 288 -13.53 -13.40 13.84
N LEU A 289 -12.71 -14.08 13.02
CA LEU A 289 -11.75 -13.44 12.12
C LEU A 289 -12.44 -12.64 11.02
N THR A 290 -13.58 -13.10 10.51
CA THR A 290 -14.35 -12.40 9.47
C THR A 290 -14.74 -10.99 9.91
N GLY A 291 -15.42 -10.86 11.06
CA GLY A 291 -15.82 -9.55 11.58
C GLY A 291 -14.64 -8.67 12.02
N PHE A 292 -13.47 -9.27 12.30
CA PHE A 292 -12.24 -8.53 12.52
C PHE A 292 -11.69 -7.95 11.21
N LEU A 293 -11.62 -8.76 10.14
CA LEU A 293 -11.10 -8.33 8.85
C LEU A 293 -12.02 -7.32 8.16
N GLU A 294 -13.33 -7.50 8.23
CA GLU A 294 -14.31 -6.51 7.74
C GLU A 294 -14.13 -5.14 8.41
N LYS A 295 -13.80 -5.11 9.70
CA LYS A 295 -13.46 -3.88 10.42
C LYS A 295 -12.12 -3.30 10.02
N LEU A 296 -11.13 -4.16 9.78
CA LEU A 296 -9.79 -3.74 9.40
C LEU A 296 -9.77 -3.07 8.01
N VAL A 297 -10.59 -3.55 7.07
CA VAL A 297 -10.73 -3.00 5.71
C VAL A 297 -11.74 -1.84 5.63
N ASP A 298 -12.32 -1.43 6.77
CA ASP A 298 -13.33 -0.37 6.87
C ASP A 298 -14.64 -0.65 6.10
N LEU A 299 -14.99 -1.92 5.93
CA LEU A 299 -16.24 -2.37 5.30
C LEU A 299 -17.41 -2.44 6.29
N SER A 300 -17.22 -2.03 7.54
CA SER A 300 -18.22 -2.11 8.59
C SER A 300 -18.28 -0.84 9.43
N GLN A 301 -19.40 -0.61 10.11
CA GLN A 301 -19.58 0.59 10.94
C GLN A 301 -18.54 0.65 12.05
N LYS A 302 -17.69 1.68 11.99
CA LYS A 302 -16.75 2.02 13.05
C LYS A 302 -17.49 2.47 14.31
N SER A 303 -17.02 2.00 15.45
CA SER A 303 -17.43 2.51 16.75
C SER A 303 -16.53 3.67 17.16
N ASN A 304 -17.08 4.69 17.82
CA ASN A 304 -16.28 5.81 18.37
C ASN A 304 -15.29 5.38 19.47
N LEU A 305 -15.27 4.10 19.82
CA LEU A 305 -14.41 3.52 20.86
C LEU A 305 -13.11 2.95 20.29
N GLU A 306 -12.94 2.90 18.96
CA GLU A 306 -11.84 2.19 18.31
C GLU A 306 -10.95 3.13 17.49
N ASN A 307 -9.63 2.96 17.62
CA ASN A 307 -8.64 3.68 16.85
C ASN A 307 -8.06 2.76 15.77
N SER A 308 -8.89 2.37 14.80
CA SER A 308 -8.64 1.22 13.92
C SER A 308 -8.04 1.52 12.55
N LYS A 309 -7.84 2.80 12.19
CA LYS A 309 -7.35 3.17 10.86
C LYS A 309 -5.91 2.68 10.65
N ILE A 310 -5.67 2.02 9.54
CA ILE A 310 -4.30 1.65 9.14
C ILE A 310 -3.60 2.84 8.49
N ARG A 311 -2.37 3.13 8.92
CA ARG A 311 -1.50 4.14 8.31
C ARG A 311 -0.08 3.62 8.15
N SER A 312 0.64 4.23 7.22
CA SER A 312 2.07 4.07 7.08
C SER A 312 2.74 5.40 7.36
N ILE A 313 3.72 5.41 8.27
CA ILE A 313 4.54 6.59 8.56
C ILE A 313 5.99 6.28 8.20
N GLU A 314 6.69 7.26 7.65
CA GLU A 314 8.14 7.18 7.46
C GLU A 314 8.84 7.48 8.79
N VAL A 315 9.90 6.74 9.11
CA VAL A 315 10.71 6.96 10.31
C VAL A 315 11.49 8.26 10.13
N PRO A 316 11.26 9.29 10.98
CA PRO A 316 11.93 10.58 10.84
C PRO A 316 13.45 10.47 10.95
N SER A 317 14.17 11.29 10.17
CA SER A 317 15.63 11.38 10.23
C SER A 317 16.19 11.95 11.53
N THR A 318 15.33 12.52 12.37
CA THR A 318 15.65 12.99 13.72
C THR A 318 15.77 11.86 14.73
N ILE A 319 15.23 10.67 14.42
CA ILE A 319 15.40 9.47 15.22
C ILE A 319 16.82 8.92 14.99
N PRO A 320 17.58 8.59 16.05
CA PRO A 320 18.92 8.02 15.91
C PRO A 320 18.92 6.75 15.05
N ASP A 321 20.00 6.56 14.29
CA ASP A 321 20.20 5.31 13.55
C ASP A 321 20.24 4.12 14.51
N GLY A 322 19.48 3.07 14.19
CA GLY A 322 19.48 1.83 14.96
C GLY A 322 18.76 1.92 16.30
N ILE A 323 17.69 2.72 16.42
CA ILE A 323 16.79 2.54 17.56
C ILE A 323 16.17 1.15 17.52
N SER A 324 15.89 0.58 18.69
CA SER A 324 15.17 -0.69 18.75
C SER A 324 13.71 -0.48 18.38
N TYR A 325 13.12 -1.45 17.67
CA TYR A 325 11.71 -1.46 17.35
C TYR A 325 10.86 -1.39 18.63
N SER A 326 11.34 -1.98 19.72
CA SER A 326 10.69 -1.90 21.04
C SER A 326 10.58 -0.48 21.59
N GLU A 327 11.59 0.36 21.38
CA GLU A 327 11.58 1.75 21.81
C GLU A 327 10.62 2.59 20.97
N LEU A 328 10.59 2.34 19.66
CA LEU A 328 9.60 2.95 18.76
C LEU A 328 8.17 2.51 19.09
N PHE A 329 7.99 1.23 19.38
CA PHE A 329 6.73 0.64 19.81
C PHE A 329 6.19 1.33 21.05
N ASP A 330 7.05 1.60 22.02
CA ASP A 330 6.65 2.28 23.24
C ASP A 330 6.21 3.73 22.97
N ASN A 331 7.00 4.46 22.18
CA ASN A 331 6.69 5.85 21.82
C ASN A 331 5.34 5.97 21.11
N LEU A 332 5.02 5.05 20.19
CA LEU A 332 3.75 5.05 19.46
C LEU A 332 2.55 4.74 20.36
N LEU A 333 2.73 3.89 21.38
CA LEU A 333 1.68 3.61 22.36
C LEU A 333 1.44 4.76 23.34
N GLU A 334 2.44 5.61 23.56
CA GLU A 334 2.38 6.76 24.48
C GLU A 334 1.78 8.03 23.85
N LEU A 335 1.44 8.01 22.56
CA LEU A 335 0.69 9.08 21.91
C LEU A 335 -0.71 9.24 22.55
N ASP A 336 -1.30 10.44 22.46
CA ASP A 336 -2.58 10.80 23.11
C ASP A 336 -3.73 9.84 22.75
N SER A 337 -3.64 9.25 21.57
CA SER A 337 -4.31 8.01 21.26
C SER A 337 -3.29 6.96 20.88
N SER A 338 -3.32 5.84 21.60
CA SER A 338 -2.39 4.74 21.41
C SER A 338 -2.41 4.27 19.96
N VAL A 339 -1.24 4.20 19.35
CA VAL A 339 -1.01 3.66 18.02
C VAL A 339 -0.25 2.35 18.16
N ILE A 340 -0.76 1.30 17.53
CA ILE A 340 -0.14 -0.02 17.56
C ILE A 340 0.66 -0.22 16.26
N PRO A 341 2.00 -0.23 16.28
CA PRO A 341 2.76 -0.60 15.11
C PRO A 341 2.62 -2.11 14.84
N LEU A 342 2.32 -2.44 13.60
CA LEU A 342 2.10 -3.80 13.10
C LEU A 342 3.33 -4.38 12.42
N ALA A 343 3.99 -3.58 11.59
CA ALA A 343 5.05 -4.05 10.72
C ALA A 343 6.07 -2.95 10.44
N LEU A 344 7.29 -3.39 10.12
CA LEU A 344 8.38 -2.56 9.62
C LEU A 344 8.57 -2.86 8.12
N VAL A 345 8.50 -1.84 7.28
CA VAL A 345 8.85 -1.91 5.87
C VAL A 345 10.26 -1.34 5.74
N SER A 346 11.24 -2.25 5.66
CA SER A 346 12.64 -1.89 5.70
C SER A 346 13.21 -1.64 4.31
N ASN A 347 13.94 -0.52 4.18
CA ASN A 347 14.69 -0.14 2.98
C ASN A 347 16.19 -0.46 3.08
N SER A 348 16.66 -0.93 4.25
CA SER A 348 18.09 -1.03 4.58
C SER A 348 18.78 -2.33 4.17
N LEU A 349 18.05 -3.26 3.53
CA LEU A 349 18.63 -4.51 3.06
C LEU A 349 19.26 -4.30 1.67
N ASP A 350 20.57 -4.05 1.63
CA ASP A 350 21.43 -3.74 0.46
C ASP A 350 21.26 -4.61 -0.82
N SER A 351 20.46 -5.67 -0.79
CA SER A 351 20.24 -6.60 -1.90
C SER A 351 18.77 -6.84 -2.28
N PHE A 352 17.81 -6.33 -1.51
CA PHE A 352 16.39 -6.49 -1.80
C PHE A 352 15.72 -5.13 -2.01
N GLU A 353 14.74 -5.11 -2.91
CA GLU A 353 13.66 -4.11 -2.82
C GLU A 353 13.02 -4.21 -1.43
N GLN A 354 12.31 -3.16 -0.99
CA GLN A 354 11.73 -3.02 0.35
C GLN A 354 11.19 -4.35 0.92
N VAL A 355 11.35 -4.64 2.22
CA VAL A 355 10.83 -5.88 2.82
C VAL A 355 9.88 -5.57 3.96
N VAL A 356 8.70 -6.21 3.95
CA VAL A 356 7.72 -6.09 5.03
C VAL A 356 7.98 -7.15 6.11
N LEU A 357 8.27 -6.70 7.32
CA LEU A 357 8.47 -7.51 8.52
C LEU A 357 7.26 -7.32 9.45
N THR A 358 6.32 -8.26 9.42
CA THR A 358 5.15 -8.25 10.32
C THR A 358 5.55 -8.68 11.72
N ASN A 359 5.08 -7.94 12.72
CA ASN A 359 5.36 -8.16 14.14
C ASN A 359 6.86 -8.41 14.42
N PRO A 360 7.74 -7.43 14.13
CA PRO A 360 9.16 -7.56 14.36
C PRO A 360 9.48 -7.92 15.81
N LEU A 361 10.63 -8.54 16.05
CA LEU A 361 11.11 -8.76 17.41
C LEU A 361 11.43 -7.40 18.07
N PRO A 362 11.30 -7.28 19.41
CA PRO A 362 11.64 -6.06 20.14
C PRO A 362 13.06 -5.53 19.85
N SER A 363 14.02 -6.44 19.62
CA SER A 363 15.42 -6.12 19.33
C SER A 363 15.70 -5.71 17.88
N THR A 364 14.72 -5.81 16.98
CA THR A 364 14.89 -5.42 15.56
C THR A 364 15.30 -3.95 15.49
N GLN A 365 16.27 -3.64 14.64
CA GLN A 365 16.78 -2.29 14.44
C GLN A 365 15.89 -1.57 13.43
N VAL A 366 15.59 -0.30 13.69
CA VAL A 366 14.85 0.58 12.79
C VAL A 366 15.76 1.71 12.35
N PHE A 367 15.72 2.03 11.06
CA PHE A 367 16.56 3.06 10.45
C PHE A 367 15.70 4.21 9.88
N PRO A 368 16.24 5.44 9.81
CA PRO A 368 15.62 6.54 9.08
C PRO A 368 15.28 6.15 7.64
N GLY A 369 14.09 6.57 7.19
CA GLY A 369 13.58 6.23 5.86
C GLY A 369 12.95 4.83 5.75
N ASP A 370 13.02 3.99 6.78
CA ASP A 370 12.10 2.85 6.89
C ASP A 370 10.66 3.36 7.08
N TYR A 371 9.67 2.51 6.79
CA TYR A 371 8.26 2.84 7.06
C TYR A 371 7.68 1.91 8.13
N ILE A 372 6.82 2.43 8.98
CA ILE A 372 6.07 1.66 9.97
C ILE A 372 4.62 1.59 9.54
N LEU A 373 4.07 0.38 9.45
CA LEU A 373 2.63 0.17 9.32
C LEU A 373 2.02 0.14 10.71
N CYS A 374 1.00 0.96 10.94
CA CYS A 374 0.39 1.19 12.24
C CYS A 374 -1.13 1.02 12.18
N ILE A 375 -1.73 0.57 13.29
CA ILE A 375 -3.16 0.70 13.57
C ILE A 375 -3.36 1.87 14.53
N GLY A 376 -4.16 2.82 14.08
CA GLY A 376 -4.57 3.99 14.82
C GLY A 376 -3.86 5.26 14.39
N GLU A 377 -4.45 6.38 14.80
CA GLU A 377 -3.96 7.72 14.57
C GLU A 377 -4.01 8.52 15.90
N PRO A 378 -3.08 9.46 16.10
CA PRO A 378 -3.19 10.48 17.15
C PRO A 378 -4.46 11.33 17.01
N LEU A 379 -5.03 11.79 18.13
CA LEU A 379 -6.25 12.62 18.15
C LEU A 379 -6.06 14.01 17.51
N GLU A 380 -4.83 14.53 17.45
CA GLU A 380 -4.56 15.92 17.06
C GLU A 380 -4.43 16.15 15.54
N ILE A 381 -4.69 15.14 14.69
CA ILE A 381 -4.64 15.30 13.24
C ILE A 381 -5.96 15.87 12.68
N HIS A 382 -6.44 16.95 13.27
CA HIS A 382 -7.29 17.87 12.53
C HIS A 382 -6.36 18.86 11.84
N GLY A 383 -6.20 18.69 10.53
CA GLY A 383 -5.51 19.65 9.67
C GLY A 383 -6.07 21.07 9.84
N PRO A 384 -5.33 22.08 9.35
CA PRO A 384 -5.63 23.48 9.60
C PRO A 384 -7.07 23.80 9.20
N SER A 385 -7.86 24.23 10.18
CA SER A 385 -9.14 24.89 9.92
C SER A 385 -8.93 26.09 9.00
N GLU A 386 -9.82 26.24 8.03
CA GLU A 386 -9.85 27.28 7.01
C GLU A 386 -9.59 28.72 7.56
N THR A 387 -8.54 29.36 7.05
CA THR A 387 -8.24 30.83 6.91
C THR A 387 -7.82 31.69 8.12
N PRO A 388 -7.08 32.83 7.93
CA PRO A 388 -6.14 33.22 6.86
C PRO A 388 -4.74 33.71 7.36
N SER A 389 -3.77 33.58 6.44
CA SER A 389 -2.59 34.43 6.19
C SER A 389 -1.56 34.74 7.31
N LEU A 390 -0.32 34.27 7.08
CA LEU A 390 0.90 35.07 7.23
C LEU A 390 2.04 34.43 6.42
N GLU A 391 1.96 34.57 5.10
CA GLU A 391 3.12 34.40 4.24
C GLU A 391 3.84 35.74 4.08
N SER A 392 5.13 35.76 4.44
CA SER A 392 6.15 36.37 3.59
C SER A 392 7.52 36.09 4.20
N GLN A 393 8.18 35.02 3.76
CA GLN A 393 9.65 34.91 3.58
C GLN A 393 10.10 33.47 3.25
N GLN A 394 9.33 32.43 3.61
CA GLN A 394 9.68 31.02 3.29
C GLN A 394 9.29 30.57 1.87
N SER A 395 8.33 31.24 1.21
CA SER A 395 7.83 30.85 -0.12
C SER A 395 8.89 30.98 -1.25
N ARG A 396 9.80 31.95 -1.18
CA ARG A 396 10.82 32.16 -2.24
C ARG A 396 11.91 31.10 -2.28
N ASN A 397 12.30 30.51 -1.14
CA ASN A 397 13.32 29.46 -1.14
C ASN A 397 12.76 28.12 -1.63
N ASN A 398 11.48 27.85 -1.33
CA ASN A 398 10.80 26.65 -1.82
C ASN A 398 10.50 26.75 -3.33
N GLU A 399 10.13 27.92 -3.85
CA GLU A 399 9.97 28.12 -5.30
C GLU A 399 11.25 27.88 -6.09
N VAL A 400 12.40 28.37 -5.59
CA VAL A 400 13.70 28.21 -6.27
C VAL A 400 14.14 26.75 -6.27
N GLN A 401 13.97 26.03 -5.15
CA GLN A 401 14.26 24.59 -5.09
C GLN A 401 13.31 23.76 -5.96
N LEU A 402 12.04 24.13 -6.01
CA LEU A 402 11.06 23.47 -6.88
C LEU A 402 11.42 23.68 -8.35
N LEU A 403 11.79 24.91 -8.76
CA LEU A 403 12.21 25.24 -10.12
C LEU A 403 13.48 24.50 -10.54
N GLU A 404 14.48 24.38 -9.67
CA GLU A 404 15.68 23.58 -9.95
C GLU A 404 15.36 22.09 -10.09
N SER A 405 14.49 21.55 -9.23
CA SER A 405 14.05 20.16 -9.33
C SER A 405 13.28 19.87 -10.62
N LEU A 406 12.42 20.80 -11.05
CA LEU A 406 11.66 20.71 -12.29
C LEU A 406 12.56 20.81 -13.51
N LYS A 407 13.58 21.67 -13.47
CA LYS A 407 14.56 21.80 -14.55
C LYS A 407 15.38 20.52 -14.76
N LEU A 408 15.84 19.90 -13.66
CA LEU A 408 16.54 18.61 -13.72
C LEU A 408 15.64 17.49 -14.24
N LYS A 409 14.35 17.48 -13.86
CA LYS A 409 13.37 16.55 -14.42
C LYS A 409 13.18 16.78 -15.93
N PHE A 410 13.05 18.03 -16.37
CA PHE A 410 12.89 18.38 -17.78
C PHE A 410 14.07 17.91 -18.65
N GLU A 411 15.30 18.13 -18.18
CA GLU A 411 16.51 17.65 -18.88
C GLU A 411 16.59 16.12 -18.94
N SER A 412 16.11 15.44 -17.90
CA SER A 412 15.96 13.98 -17.89
C SER A 412 14.91 13.50 -18.91
N TYR A 413 13.79 14.21 -19.04
CA TYR A 413 12.75 13.90 -20.03
C TYR A 413 13.22 14.09 -21.47
N GLU A 414 13.95 15.17 -21.77
CA GLU A 414 14.50 15.38 -23.12
C GLU A 414 15.47 14.26 -23.53
N LYS A 415 16.34 13.82 -22.61
CA LYS A 415 17.23 12.68 -22.85
C LYS A 415 16.45 11.39 -23.14
N LEU A 416 15.40 11.14 -22.38
CA LEU A 416 14.54 9.96 -22.58
C LEU A 416 13.81 10.02 -23.93
N GLN A 417 13.28 11.18 -24.32
CA GLN A 417 12.62 11.39 -25.62
C GLN A 417 13.57 11.15 -26.80
N ILE A 418 14.81 11.64 -26.70
CA ILE A 418 15.86 11.38 -27.71
C ILE A 418 16.16 9.88 -27.82
N GLU A 419 16.25 9.17 -26.68
CA GLU A 419 16.51 7.74 -26.67
C GLU A 419 15.35 6.93 -27.28
N ILE A 420 14.10 7.29 -26.95
CA ILE A 420 12.90 6.69 -27.55
C ILE A 420 12.89 6.88 -29.06
N GLN A 421 13.17 8.10 -29.55
CA GLN A 421 13.24 8.37 -30.99
C GLN A 421 14.34 7.55 -31.69
N LYS A 422 15.50 7.39 -31.05
CA LYS A 422 16.61 6.56 -31.55
C LYS A 422 16.21 5.09 -31.66
N ARG A 423 15.53 4.54 -30.64
CA ARG A 423 15.03 3.16 -30.64
C ARG A 423 13.93 2.95 -31.67
N ASN A 424 12.99 3.88 -31.81
CA ASN A 424 11.95 3.82 -32.83
C ASN A 424 12.52 3.85 -34.26
N LYS A 425 13.59 4.61 -34.50
CA LYS A 425 14.32 4.58 -35.77
C LYS A 425 14.97 3.22 -36.01
N ALA A 426 15.58 2.61 -35.00
CA ALA A 426 16.16 1.27 -35.09
C ALA A 426 15.10 0.20 -35.40
N LEU A 427 13.94 0.25 -34.72
CA LEU A 427 12.81 -0.65 -34.98
C LEU A 427 12.29 -0.54 -36.42
N LYS A 428 12.13 0.69 -36.94
CA LYS A 428 11.73 0.91 -38.34
C LYS A 428 12.74 0.33 -39.33
N ASN A 429 14.04 0.43 -39.05
CA ASN A 429 15.07 -0.17 -39.90
C ASN A 429 15.01 -1.70 -39.86
N LEU A 430 14.81 -2.28 -38.68
CA LEU A 430 14.69 -3.73 -38.51
C LEU A 430 13.45 -4.27 -39.23
N GLN A 431 12.32 -3.55 -39.15
CA GLN A 431 11.10 -3.89 -39.87
C GLN A 431 11.31 -3.89 -41.39
N LYS A 432 12.03 -2.90 -41.94
CA LYS A 432 12.38 -2.86 -43.37
C LYS A 432 13.28 -4.03 -43.76
N ALA A 433 14.26 -4.38 -42.92
CA ALA A 433 15.16 -5.50 -43.19
C ALA A 433 14.40 -6.84 -43.21
N VAL A 434 13.51 -7.06 -42.25
CA VAL A 434 12.63 -8.24 -42.21
C VAL A 434 11.74 -8.29 -43.45
N GLN A 435 11.17 -7.15 -43.86
CA GLN A 435 10.33 -7.09 -45.05
C GLN A 435 11.12 -7.43 -46.33
N SER A 436 12.37 -6.95 -46.47
CA SER A 436 13.26 -7.32 -47.58
C SER A 436 13.52 -8.82 -47.62
N LEU A 437 13.88 -9.41 -46.47
CA LEU A 437 14.11 -10.86 -46.34
C LEU A 437 12.88 -11.68 -46.70
N CYS A 438 11.68 -11.22 -46.30
CA CYS A 438 10.43 -11.89 -46.67
C CYS A 438 10.18 -11.86 -48.19
N GLU A 439 10.49 -10.76 -48.86
CA GLU A 439 10.34 -10.68 -50.33
C GLU A 439 11.38 -11.54 -51.06
N GLU A 440 12.65 -11.52 -50.62
CA GLU A 440 13.70 -12.42 -51.15
C GLU A 440 13.30 -13.90 -51.00
N TYR A 441 12.75 -14.28 -49.85
CA TYR A 441 12.27 -15.64 -49.61
C TYR A 441 11.09 -16.02 -50.52
N LYS A 442 10.16 -15.09 -50.75
CA LYS A 442 9.04 -15.30 -51.69
C LYS A 442 9.52 -15.47 -53.13
N GLU A 443 10.55 -14.73 -53.55
CA GLU A 443 11.15 -14.87 -54.89
C GLU A 443 11.87 -16.22 -55.03
N ALA A 444 12.65 -16.63 -54.02
CA ALA A 444 13.31 -17.94 -54.01
C ALA A 444 12.31 -19.10 -54.11
N LEU A 445 11.14 -18.98 -53.48
CA LEU A 445 10.05 -19.97 -53.57
C LEU A 445 9.35 -20.02 -54.94
N LYS A 446 9.48 -18.99 -55.78
CA LYS A 446 8.92 -19.01 -57.15
C LYS A 446 9.85 -19.68 -58.17
N HIS A 447 11.13 -19.83 -57.82
CA HIS A 447 12.16 -20.40 -58.69
C HIS A 447 12.51 -21.87 -58.35
N ASN A 448 11.97 -22.38 -57.24
CA ASN A 448 11.88 -23.82 -56.93
C ASN A 448 10.47 -24.31 -57.23
#